data_AF-A0A1U9ZXW4-F1
#
_entry.id   AF-A0A1U9ZXW4-F1
#
_cell.length_a   1.000
_cell.length_b   1.000
_cell.length_c   1.000
_cell.angle_alpha   90.00
_cell.angle_beta   90.00
_cell.angle_gamma   90.00
#
_symmetry.space_group_name_H-M   'P 1'
#
loop_
_entity.id
_entity.type
_entity.pdbx_description
1 polymer ?
#
loop_
_entity_poly.entity_id
_entity_poly.type
_entity_poly.pdbx_seq_one_letter_code
_entity_poly.pdbx_strand_id
1 'polypeptide(L)'
;MRRSDIDARLADLYAQVAQPSCKGLCADSCGPIDMHPRERQRIREHGVTIPHHDDALDQLEATGDYACPALQADHCTVYEVRPMVCFLPDAWIYTSEGPKQIKDIYAGDRVYGLDGQLHRVLATASRYYEGPIVNGGYHSRCGNDHQT
;
A
#
# COMPACT_ATOMS: atom_id res chain seq x y z
N MET A 1 9.01 22.26 -4.82
CA MET A 1 9.42 21.59 -3.58
C MET A 1 10.83 21.04 -3.77
N ARG A 2 11.77 21.26 -2.84
CA ARG A 2 13.14 20.74 -2.99
C ARG A 2 13.16 19.25 -2.70
N ARG A 3 14.17 18.53 -3.20
CA ARG A 3 14.33 17.08 -2.95
C ARG A 3 14.34 16.75 -1.46
N SER A 4 15.04 17.55 -0.65
CA SER A 4 15.09 17.42 0.80
C SER A 4 13.71 17.56 1.47
N ASP A 5 12.85 18.44 0.93
CA ASP A 5 11.52 18.66 1.47
C ASP A 5 10.60 17.46 1.17
N ILE A 6 10.73 16.84 -0.02
CA ILE A 6 10.00 15.61 -0.39
C ILE A 6 10.46 14.44 0.47
N ASP A 7 11.78 14.31 0.70
CA ASP A 7 12.33 13.23 1.52
C ASP A 7 11.86 13.33 2.97
N ALA A 8 11.85 14.54 3.54
CA ALA A 8 11.30 14.78 4.87
C ALA A 8 9.81 14.40 4.91
N ARG A 9 9.03 14.80 3.90
CA ARG A 9 7.60 14.46 3.85
C ARG A 9 7.33 12.96 3.72
N LEU A 10 8.12 12.25 2.93
CA LEU A 10 8.03 10.79 2.83
C LEU A 10 8.42 10.12 4.15
N ALA A 11 9.46 10.61 4.82
CA ALA A 11 9.85 10.09 6.14
C ALA A 11 8.74 10.29 7.18
N ASP A 12 8.11 11.48 7.21
CA ASP A 12 6.98 11.76 8.09
C ASP A 12 5.79 10.82 7.84
N LEU A 13 5.49 10.53 6.56
CA LEU A 13 4.43 9.59 6.18
C LEU A 13 4.78 8.16 6.60
N TYR A 14 6.02 7.73 6.37
CA TYR A 14 6.47 6.38 6.72
C TYR A 14 6.53 6.15 8.22
N ALA A 15 6.85 7.19 9.01
CA ALA A 15 6.84 7.12 10.47
C ALA A 15 5.42 6.91 11.04
N GLN A 16 4.38 7.25 10.30
CA GLN A 16 2.98 7.01 10.68
C GLN A 16 2.51 5.60 10.35
N VAL A 17 3.25 4.86 9.51
CA VAL A 17 2.95 3.46 9.20
C VAL A 17 3.41 2.62 10.38
N ALA A 18 2.45 2.03 11.10
CA ALA A 18 2.76 0.95 12.02
C ALA A 18 3.59 -0.08 11.24
N GLN A 19 4.75 -0.47 11.76
CA GLN A 19 5.61 -1.48 11.14
C GLN A 19 5.09 -2.85 11.57
N PRO A 20 4.17 -3.51 10.85
CA PRO A 20 3.77 -4.86 11.21
C PRO A 20 4.98 -5.78 11.07
N SER A 21 5.03 -6.84 11.87
CA SER A 21 5.95 -7.95 11.61
C SER A 21 5.62 -8.52 10.22
N CYS A 22 6.43 -8.18 9.21
CA CYS A 22 6.21 -8.61 7.84
C CYS A 22 6.16 -10.14 7.76
N LYS A 23 5.12 -10.68 7.12
CA LYS A 23 4.89 -12.12 6.96
C LYS A 23 5.11 -12.63 5.54
N GLY A 24 5.47 -11.76 4.60
CA GLY A 24 5.64 -12.16 3.19
C GLY A 24 4.34 -12.66 2.53
N LEU A 25 3.18 -12.16 2.96
CA LEU A 25 1.89 -12.63 2.41
C LEU A 25 1.36 -11.75 1.27
N CYS A 26 2.06 -10.64 0.97
CA CYS A 26 1.66 -9.70 -0.07
C CYS A 26 2.07 -10.14 -1.48
N ALA A 27 2.91 -11.18 -1.62
CA ALA A 27 3.42 -11.65 -2.92
C ALA A 27 2.30 -11.92 -3.93
N ASP A 28 1.26 -12.63 -3.49
CA ASP A 28 0.10 -13.00 -4.31
C ASP A 28 -0.75 -11.81 -4.77
N SER A 29 -0.60 -10.66 -4.13
CA SER A 29 -1.34 -9.42 -4.46
C SER A 29 -0.43 -8.35 -5.09
N CYS A 30 0.86 -8.66 -5.29
CA CYS A 30 1.80 -7.72 -5.85
C CYS A 30 1.62 -7.67 -7.37
N GLY A 31 1.24 -6.50 -7.89
CA GLY A 31 1.08 -6.25 -9.32
C GLY A 31 1.78 -4.98 -9.78
N PRO A 32 1.47 -4.50 -10.98
CA PRO A 32 1.83 -3.16 -11.42
C PRO A 32 1.32 -2.14 -10.38
N ILE A 33 2.24 -1.37 -9.80
CA ILE A 33 1.95 -0.43 -8.71
C ILE A 33 2.60 0.90 -9.00
N ASP A 34 1.80 1.96 -8.89
CA ASP A 34 2.32 3.31 -9.00
C ASP A 34 3.00 3.73 -7.69
N MET A 35 3.91 4.70 -7.81
CA MET A 35 4.67 5.26 -6.71
C MET A 35 5.19 6.63 -7.08
N HIS A 36 5.39 7.48 -6.08
CA HIS A 36 5.94 8.81 -6.32
C HIS A 36 7.34 8.69 -6.98
N PRO A 37 7.73 9.56 -7.94
CA PRO A 37 9.03 9.47 -8.61
C PRO A 37 10.23 9.42 -7.66
N ARG A 38 10.13 10.09 -6.50
CA ARG A 38 11.17 10.04 -5.46
C ARG A 38 11.26 8.67 -4.77
N GLU A 39 10.14 7.99 -4.52
CA GLU A 39 10.16 6.61 -4.00
C GLU A 39 10.83 5.67 -4.99
N ARG A 40 10.48 5.79 -6.28
CA ARG A 40 11.11 5.02 -7.36
C ARG A 40 12.63 5.24 -7.40
N GLN A 41 13.08 6.48 -7.21
CA GLN A 41 14.50 6.79 -7.13
C GLN A 41 15.17 6.13 -5.90
N ARG A 42 14.56 6.20 -4.71
CA ARG A 42 15.09 5.57 -3.49
C ARG A 42 15.21 4.05 -3.62
N ILE A 43 14.24 3.41 -4.28
CA ILE A 43 14.27 1.98 -4.59
C ILE A 43 15.41 1.65 -5.56
N ARG A 44 15.63 2.48 -6.58
CA ARG A 44 16.78 2.36 -7.49
C ARG A 44 18.12 2.52 -6.77
N GLU A 45 18.21 3.46 -5.83
CA GLU A 45 19.37 3.64 -4.95
C GLU A 45 19.62 2.40 -4.06
N HIS A 46 18.60 1.59 -3.81
CA HIS A 46 18.69 0.27 -3.15
C HIS A 46 18.97 -0.89 -4.12
N GLY A 47 19.32 -0.60 -5.37
CA GLY A 47 19.74 -1.60 -6.35
C GLY A 47 18.59 -2.31 -7.07
N VAL A 48 17.33 -1.92 -6.83
CA VAL A 48 16.17 -2.52 -7.49
C VAL A 48 15.57 -1.53 -8.50
N THR A 49 15.39 -1.96 -9.75
CA THR A 49 14.72 -1.15 -10.77
C THR A 49 13.30 -1.67 -10.99
N ILE A 50 12.30 -0.91 -10.55
CA ILE A 50 10.89 -1.19 -10.82
C ILE A 50 10.47 -0.43 -12.09
N PRO A 51 9.88 -1.10 -13.10
CA PRO A 51 9.40 -0.47 -14.33
C PRO A 51 8.32 0.58 -14.07
N HIS A 52 8.10 1.51 -15.00
CA HIS A 52 7.00 2.45 -14.88
C HIS A 52 5.67 1.69 -14.81
N HIS A 53 4.66 2.28 -14.17
CA HIS A 53 3.35 1.63 -14.02
C HIS A 53 2.76 1.26 -15.39
N ASP A 54 2.83 2.18 -16.34
CA ASP A 54 2.30 1.97 -17.69
C ASP A 54 3.07 0.86 -18.43
N ASP A 55 4.41 0.84 -18.36
CA ASP A 55 5.22 -0.24 -18.94
C ASP A 55 4.86 -1.62 -18.34
N ALA A 56 4.58 -1.65 -17.03
CA ALA A 56 4.19 -2.87 -16.33
C ALA A 56 2.78 -3.34 -16.70
N LEU A 57 1.85 -2.40 -16.93
CA LEU A 57 0.51 -2.72 -17.45
C LEU A 57 0.58 -3.24 -18.88
N ASP A 58 1.35 -2.59 -19.76
CA ASP A 58 1.54 -3.02 -21.14
C ASP A 58 2.12 -4.44 -21.20
N GLN A 59 3.08 -4.75 -20.33
CA GLN A 59 3.62 -6.11 -20.20
C GLN A 59 2.54 -7.11 -19.75
N LEU A 60 1.78 -6.77 -18.71
CA LEU A 60 0.74 -7.64 -18.17
C LEU A 60 -0.35 -7.90 -19.21
N GLU A 61 -0.75 -6.88 -19.98
CA GLU A 61 -1.74 -7.02 -21.05
C GLU A 61 -1.20 -7.89 -22.19
N ALA A 62 0.06 -7.70 -22.59
CA ALA A 62 0.66 -8.45 -23.69
C ALA A 62 0.94 -9.92 -23.36
N THR A 63 1.29 -10.23 -22.11
CA THR A 63 1.78 -11.56 -21.71
C THR A 63 0.85 -12.32 -20.78
N GLY A 64 -0.10 -11.64 -20.14
CA GLY A 64 -0.90 -12.18 -19.05
C GLY A 64 -0.13 -12.40 -17.75
N ASP A 65 1.13 -11.95 -17.67
CA ASP A 65 2.00 -12.18 -16.52
C ASP A 65 2.82 -10.93 -16.14
N TYR A 66 2.97 -10.70 -14.84
CA TYR A 66 3.83 -9.67 -14.29
C TYR A 66 4.34 -10.07 -12.92
N ALA A 67 5.66 -10.07 -12.75
CA ALA A 67 6.31 -10.22 -11.45
C ALA A 67 7.10 -8.95 -11.13
N CYS A 68 6.77 -8.30 -10.02
CA CYS A 68 7.50 -7.11 -9.57
C CYS A 68 8.97 -7.46 -9.30
N PRO A 69 9.96 -6.73 -9.84
CA PRO A 69 11.39 -7.02 -9.60
C PRO A 69 11.82 -6.95 -8.13
N ALA A 70 11.05 -6.25 -7.29
CA ALA A 70 11.30 -6.16 -5.85
C ALA A 70 10.71 -7.34 -5.06
N LEU A 71 9.90 -8.18 -5.69
CA LEU A 71 9.32 -9.37 -5.08
C LEU A 71 10.28 -10.54 -5.26
N GLN A 72 10.85 -11.04 -4.15
CA GLN A 72 11.70 -12.24 -4.17
C GLN A 72 11.11 -13.29 -3.24
N ALA A 73 10.97 -14.51 -3.74
CA ALA A 73 10.21 -15.58 -3.11
C ALA A 73 8.78 -15.12 -2.76
N ASP A 74 8.55 -14.77 -1.50
CA ASP A 74 7.26 -14.38 -0.92
C ASP A 74 7.27 -12.96 -0.33
N HIS A 75 8.36 -12.21 -0.40
CA HIS A 75 8.45 -10.91 0.28
C HIS A 75 8.99 -9.77 -0.59
N CYS A 76 8.53 -8.56 -0.27
CA CYS A 76 9.03 -7.34 -0.88
C CYS A 76 10.38 -6.98 -0.27
N THR A 77 11.43 -7.07 -1.08
CA THR A 77 12.82 -6.78 -0.67
C THR A 77 13.10 -5.30 -0.41
N VAL A 78 12.16 -4.41 -0.75
CA VAL A 78 12.30 -2.95 -0.61
C VAL A 78 11.31 -2.36 0.40
N TYR A 79 10.75 -3.20 1.29
CA TYR A 79 9.76 -2.77 2.28
C TYR A 79 10.27 -1.62 3.17
N GLU A 80 11.54 -1.67 3.58
CA GLU A 80 12.16 -0.64 4.44
C GLU A 80 12.16 0.76 3.79
N VAL A 81 12.19 0.82 2.46
CA VAL A 81 12.14 2.08 1.70
C VAL A 81 10.78 2.37 1.09
N ARG A 82 9.79 1.48 1.29
CA ARG A 82 8.41 1.64 0.82
C ARG A 82 7.40 0.94 1.74
N PRO A 83 7.29 1.32 3.02
CA PRO A 83 6.43 0.63 3.99
C PRO A 83 4.94 0.79 3.69
N MET A 84 4.56 1.83 2.93
CA MET A 84 3.19 2.12 2.50
C MET A 84 2.62 1.12 1.47
N VAL A 85 3.42 0.17 0.97
CA VAL A 85 3.00 -0.78 -0.07
C VAL A 85 2.07 -1.88 0.46
N CYS A 86 1.96 -2.05 1.79
CA CYS A 86 1.11 -3.07 2.42
C CYS A 86 -0.16 -2.43 3.00
N PHE A 87 -1.34 -2.82 2.50
CA PHE A 87 -2.62 -2.53 3.15
C PHE A 87 -3.12 -3.77 3.89
N LEU A 88 -3.45 -3.61 5.17
CA LEU A 88 -4.16 -4.64 5.94
C LEU A 88 -5.64 -4.67 5.53
N PRO A 89 -6.35 -5.81 5.69
CA PRO A 89 -7.76 -5.95 5.28
C PRO A 89 -8.73 -4.94 5.93
N ASP A 90 -8.36 -4.40 7.09
CA ASP A 90 -9.11 -3.43 7.88
C ASP A 90 -8.71 -1.97 7.61
N ALA A 91 -7.79 -1.73 6.65
CA ALA A 91 -7.41 -0.39 6.25
C ALA A 91 -8.62 0.41 5.74
N TRP A 92 -8.77 1.65 6.20
CA TRP A 92 -9.86 2.54 5.79
C TRP A 92 -9.51 3.32 4.54
N ILE A 93 -10.40 3.30 3.54
CA ILE A 93 -10.30 4.01 2.27
C ILE A 93 -11.47 4.98 2.17
N TYR A 94 -11.20 6.25 1.84
CA TYR A 94 -12.23 7.25 1.63
C TYR A 94 -12.85 7.10 0.23
N THR A 95 -14.17 6.92 0.19
CA THR A 95 -14.95 6.80 -1.05
C THR A 95 -15.94 7.95 -1.19
N SER A 96 -16.60 8.07 -2.35
CA SER A 96 -17.68 9.04 -2.56
C SER A 96 -18.87 8.85 -1.62
N GLU A 97 -19.04 7.66 -1.06
CA GLU A 97 -20.15 7.29 -0.17
C GLU A 97 -19.75 7.34 1.31
N GLY A 98 -18.51 7.72 1.61
CA GLY A 98 -17.93 7.73 2.95
C GLY A 98 -16.77 6.73 3.10
N PRO A 99 -16.19 6.61 4.30
CA PRO A 99 -15.11 5.65 4.56
C PRO A 99 -15.60 4.19 4.42
N LYS A 100 -14.87 3.37 3.67
CA LYS A 100 -15.06 1.90 3.57
C LYS A 100 -13.76 1.19 3.96
N GLN A 101 -13.83 -0.05 4.45
CA GLN A 101 -12.62 -0.85 4.62
C GLN A 101 -12.14 -1.36 3.27
N ILE A 102 -10.83 -1.57 3.09
CA ILE A 102 -10.26 -1.97 1.81
C ILE A 102 -10.80 -3.32 1.30
N LYS A 103 -11.14 -4.23 2.22
CA LYS A 103 -11.81 -5.50 1.89
C LYS A 103 -13.23 -5.33 1.33
N ASP A 104 -13.85 -4.18 1.58
CA ASP A 104 -15.21 -3.82 1.15
C ASP A 104 -15.19 -2.89 -0.08
N ILE A 105 -14.02 -2.71 -0.71
CA ILE A 105 -13.86 -2.03 -1.99
C ILE A 105 -13.99 -3.06 -3.11
N TYR A 106 -14.71 -2.70 -4.17
CA TYR A 106 -14.95 -3.54 -5.34
C TYR A 106 -14.64 -2.82 -6.66
N ALA A 107 -14.43 -3.59 -7.72
CA ALA A 107 -14.31 -3.05 -9.07
C ALA A 107 -15.56 -2.23 -9.42
N GLY A 108 -15.35 -0.97 -9.83
CA GLY A 108 -16.41 -0.01 -10.11
C GLY A 108 -16.60 1.04 -9.01
N ASP A 109 -16.14 0.80 -7.78
CA ASP A 109 -16.16 1.81 -6.72
C ASP A 109 -15.33 3.04 -7.09
N ARG A 110 -15.65 4.18 -6.46
CA ARG A 110 -14.88 5.43 -6.60
C ARG A 110 -14.19 5.79 -5.29
N VAL A 111 -12.87 5.86 -5.33
CA VAL A 111 -12.01 6.17 -4.19
C VAL A 111 -11.29 7.50 -4.40
N TYR A 112 -11.03 8.24 -3.32
CA TYR A 112 -10.25 9.48 -3.43
C TYR A 112 -8.77 9.17 -3.64
N GLY A 113 -8.19 9.77 -4.68
CA GLY A 113 -6.77 9.78 -4.94
C GLY A 113 -6.04 10.86 -4.14
N LEU A 114 -4.72 10.84 -4.17
CA LEU A 114 -3.87 11.86 -3.53
C LEU A 114 -4.04 13.25 -4.15
N ASP A 115 -4.57 13.33 -5.36
CA ASP A 115 -4.95 14.55 -6.08
C ASP A 115 -6.28 15.15 -5.60
N GLY A 116 -6.95 14.49 -4.65
CA GLY A 116 -8.28 14.86 -4.17
C GLY A 116 -9.40 14.56 -5.16
N GLN A 117 -9.12 13.89 -6.28
CA GLN A 117 -10.11 13.50 -7.27
C GLN A 117 -10.60 12.07 -7.02
N LEU A 118 -11.77 11.74 -7.57
CA LEU A 118 -12.33 10.39 -7.51
C LEU A 118 -11.81 9.53 -8.67
N HIS A 119 -11.14 8.45 -8.31
CA HIS A 119 -10.63 7.43 -9.25
C HIS A 119 -11.51 6.19 -9.22
N ARG A 120 -11.72 5.58 -10.37
CA ARG A 120 -12.48 4.34 -10.49
C ARG A 120 -11.59 3.14 -10.20
N VAL A 121 -12.02 2.29 -9.28
CA VAL A 121 -11.36 1.01 -9.00
C VAL A 121 -11.60 0.07 -10.19
N LEU A 122 -10.52 -0.38 -10.83
CA LEU A 122 -10.61 -1.22 -12.02
C LEU A 122 -10.76 -2.71 -11.68
N ALA A 123 -10.08 -3.15 -10.62
CA ALA A 123 -10.12 -4.51 -10.11
C ALA A 123 -9.81 -4.51 -8.61
N THR A 124 -10.27 -5.53 -7.89
CA THR A 124 -9.84 -5.80 -6.51
C THR A 124 -9.32 -7.22 -6.39
N ALA A 125 -8.28 -7.39 -5.59
CA ALA A 125 -7.70 -8.69 -5.28
C ALA A 125 -7.76 -8.90 -3.77
N SER A 126 -8.32 -10.02 -3.33
CA SER A 126 -8.36 -10.41 -1.94
C SER A 126 -8.11 -11.91 -1.82
N ARG A 127 -7.45 -12.34 -0.73
CA ARG A 127 -7.27 -13.75 -0.36
C ARG A 127 -7.61 -13.94 1.11
N TYR A 128 -8.35 -15.00 1.41
CA TYR A 128 -8.70 -15.38 2.77
C TYR A 128 -7.51 -16.06 3.45
N TYR A 129 -7.17 -15.61 4.65
CA TYR A 129 -6.13 -16.18 5.49
C TYR A 129 -6.73 -17.18 6.48
N GLU A 130 -6.37 -18.45 6.40
CA GLU A 130 -6.65 -19.46 7.43
C GLU A 130 -5.42 -19.63 8.32
N GLY A 131 -5.34 -18.86 9.40
CA GLY A 131 -4.31 -18.99 10.43
C GLY A 131 -4.67 -18.21 11.69
N PRO A 132 -4.03 -18.48 12.84
CA PRO A 132 -4.38 -17.79 14.07
C PRO A 132 -4.02 -16.30 13.96
N ILE A 133 -5.05 -15.45 13.98
CA ILE A 133 -4.90 -14.02 14.27
C ILE A 133 -4.70 -13.93 15.78
N VAL A 134 -3.46 -13.79 16.22
CA VAL A 134 -3.17 -13.44 17.61
C VAL A 134 -3.58 -11.99 17.83
N ASN A 135 -4.78 -11.81 18.38
CA ASN A 135 -5.23 -10.55 18.98
C ASN A 135 -4.30 -10.24 20.16
N GLY A 136 -3.17 -9.59 19.89
CA GLY A 136 -2.38 -8.93 20.92
C GLY A 136 -3.22 -7.78 21.45
N GLY A 137 -3.92 -7.99 22.56
CA GLY A 137 -4.86 -7.03 23.12
C GLY A 137 -4.25 -5.65 23.29
N TYR A 138 -4.66 -4.71 22.44
CA TYR A 138 -4.51 -3.29 22.69
C TYR A 138 -5.82 -2.78 23.29
N HIS A 139 -5.82 -2.52 24.60
CA HIS A 139 -6.78 -1.59 25.19
C HIS A 139 -6.47 -0.19 24.66
N SER A 140 -7.11 0.23 23.56
CA SER A 140 -7.23 1.62 23.18
C SER A 140 -8.33 2.27 24.05
N ARG A 141 -7.95 2.85 25.19
CA ARG A 141 -8.77 3.87 25.83
C ARG A 141 -8.53 5.20 25.11
N CYS A 142 -9.37 5.52 24.14
CA CYS A 142 -9.65 6.91 23.78
C CYS A 142 -11.05 7.25 24.30
N GLY A 143 -11.09 7.76 25.53
CA GLY A 143 -12.28 8.36 26.13
C GLY A 143 -11.82 9.53 26.99
N ASN A 144 -12.12 10.75 26.55
CA ASN A 144 -12.05 11.94 27.39
C ASN A 144 -13.20 11.88 28.39
N ASP A 145 -12.89 11.56 29.65
CA ASP A 145 -13.78 11.84 30.77
C ASP A 145 -13.46 13.22 31.32
N HIS A 146 -14.27 14.22 30.95
CA HIS A 146 -14.46 15.39 31.78
C HIS A 146 -15.31 14.99 32.98
N GLN A 147 -14.70 14.94 34.17
CA GLN A 147 -15.40 15.07 35.46
C GLN A 147 -14.55 15.86 36.44
N THR A 148 -15.03 17.05 36.79
CA THR A 148 -15.06 17.59 38.16
C THR A 148 -16.37 18.33 38.32
#